data_AF-V4PV33-F1
#
_entry.id   AF-V4PV33-F1
#
_cell.length_a   1.000
_cell.length_b   1.000
_cell.length_c   1.000
_cell.angle_alpha   90.00
_cell.angle_beta   90.00
_cell.angle_gamma   90.00
#
_symmetry.space_group_name_H-M   'P 1'
#
loop_
_entity.id
_entity.type
_entity.pdbx_description
1 polymer ?
#
loop_
_entity_poly.entity_id
_entity_poly.type
_entity_poly.pdbx_seq_one_letter_code
_entity_poly.pdbx_strand_id
1 'polypeptide(L)'
;MRSLMAIATLFLATVTSVRSAEVLCEAGAYGAPDQDIVLLAPKDWIPSPGMGYLLLDGRYGSTLSPTSPVTCHAGYVLLTSENAEPVRLEKRDFKQTREEIPVAGAVLVGELLEPAGQGAAPVHPLVVMVHGSDTEPAIGNNRAYLLAAQGIAVFTYDKRGTGQSGGFYTQNFELLADDAAAAMAHAQTMASGRFDRSGYWGQSQGGWVAPLAATRSRVDFVAVGFGLVATPIEEDRDQMLLEAQTLGLSGVEMDQIRRLSQATAKIVSSHFTSGFEALDAIRQEAGVETWANLIDGEYSGDMLRMNDSDLRRVGRAVFDNLEIIWDYDSTSVLKGLDVPLLWTIAERDREAPIDQTLASLRDFKKRGKPFDVYVFPDTDHGMYEFVEKPDGTRTNTRVTDGYFKLLGDWIAARPRHPYGRSRQISEKN
;
A
#
# COMPACT_ATOMS: atom_id res chain seq x y z
N MET A 1 67.78 -3.63 -63.96
CA MET A 1 66.32 -3.87 -63.93
C MET A 1 65.71 -2.96 -62.88
N ARG A 2 64.57 -2.36 -63.23
CA ARG A 2 63.84 -1.28 -62.54
C ARG A 2 63.37 -1.68 -61.13
N SER A 3 63.32 -0.73 -60.20
CA SER A 3 62.05 -0.31 -59.56
C SER A 3 62.27 0.90 -58.63
N LEU A 4 61.58 1.99 -58.94
CA LEU A 4 61.27 3.09 -58.03
C LEU A 4 60.23 2.61 -57.01
N MET A 5 60.33 3.05 -55.75
CA MET A 5 59.23 2.92 -54.79
C MET A 5 58.95 4.31 -54.21
N ALA A 6 57.81 4.86 -54.60
CA ALA A 6 57.28 6.13 -54.12
C ALA A 6 56.54 5.91 -52.79
N ILE A 7 56.82 6.74 -51.79
CA ILE A 7 56.11 6.75 -50.50
C ILE A 7 54.95 7.74 -50.63
N ALA A 8 53.72 7.23 -50.52
CA ALA A 8 52.51 8.03 -50.46
C ALA A 8 52.14 8.30 -48.99
N THR A 9 52.06 9.57 -48.61
CA THR A 9 51.66 10.01 -47.28
C THR A 9 50.14 10.12 -47.20
N LEU A 10 49.49 9.31 -46.37
CA LEU A 10 48.05 9.31 -46.14
C LEU A 10 47.71 10.28 -44.99
N PHE A 11 46.97 11.35 -45.27
CA PHE A 11 46.40 12.23 -44.24
C PHE A 11 45.08 11.60 -43.73
N LEU A 12 45.06 11.20 -42.44
CA LEU A 12 43.81 10.86 -41.76
C LEU A 12 43.14 12.15 -41.25
N ALA A 13 41.97 12.48 -41.79
CA ALA A 13 41.07 13.47 -41.21
C ALA A 13 40.26 12.81 -40.08
N THR A 14 40.42 13.30 -38.85
CA THR A 14 39.63 12.88 -37.69
C THR A 14 38.29 13.62 -37.70
N VAL A 15 37.21 12.93 -38.06
CA VAL A 15 35.84 13.40 -37.83
C VAL A 15 35.51 13.14 -36.35
N THR A 16 35.52 14.18 -35.53
CA THR A 16 35.01 14.10 -34.15
C THR A 16 33.49 14.04 -34.21
N SER A 17 32.91 12.86 -34.01
CA SER A 17 31.49 12.72 -33.75
C SER A 17 31.20 13.29 -32.35
N VAL A 18 30.39 14.35 -32.30
CA VAL A 18 29.79 14.81 -31.05
C VAL A 18 28.74 13.75 -30.69
N ARG A 19 29.08 12.82 -29.80
CA ARG A 19 28.09 12.00 -29.11
C ARG A 19 27.22 12.97 -28.31
N SER A 20 25.95 13.14 -28.70
CA SER A 20 24.93 13.71 -27.82
C SER A 20 25.00 12.92 -26.52
N ALA A 21 25.22 13.59 -25.39
CA ALA A 21 25.12 12.93 -24.10
C ALA A 21 23.72 12.29 -24.03
N GLU A 22 23.65 10.99 -23.80
CA GLU A 22 22.38 10.30 -23.56
C GLU A 22 21.74 10.97 -22.35
N VAL A 23 20.55 11.52 -22.53
CA VAL A 23 19.84 12.15 -21.42
C VAL A 23 19.35 11.04 -20.51
N LEU A 24 20.00 10.90 -19.36
CA LEU A 24 19.68 9.89 -18.37
C LEU A 24 18.44 10.32 -17.59
N CYS A 25 17.50 9.39 -17.38
CA CYS A 25 16.41 9.59 -16.44
C CYS A 25 17.00 9.72 -15.02
N GLU A 26 16.63 10.78 -14.31
CA GLU A 26 16.99 10.96 -12.91
C GLU A 26 15.85 10.46 -12.02
N ALA A 27 16.19 9.79 -10.92
CA ALA A 27 15.19 9.45 -9.91
C ALA A 27 14.68 10.72 -9.21
N GLY A 28 13.40 10.72 -8.85
CA GLY A 28 12.75 11.83 -8.17
C GLY A 28 11.28 11.98 -8.54
N ALA A 29 10.64 13.01 -7.99
CA ALA A 29 9.30 13.42 -8.39
C ALA A 29 9.37 14.63 -9.32
N TYR A 30 8.45 14.68 -10.27
CA TYR A 30 8.32 15.74 -11.26
C TYR A 30 6.89 16.27 -11.25
N GLY A 31 6.72 17.58 -11.45
CA GLY A 31 5.42 18.26 -11.47
C GLY A 31 5.09 19.04 -10.20
N ALA A 32 3.84 19.45 -10.05
CA ALA A 32 3.38 20.31 -8.96
C ALA A 32 1.98 19.93 -8.43
N PRO A 33 1.56 20.42 -7.24
CA PRO A 33 0.27 20.06 -6.62
C PRO A 33 -0.98 20.40 -7.45
N ASP A 34 -0.85 21.30 -8.42
CA ASP A 34 -1.87 21.73 -9.38
C ASP A 34 -1.64 21.18 -10.79
N GLN A 35 -0.69 20.26 -10.97
CA GLN A 35 -0.32 19.61 -12.22
C GLN A 35 -0.39 18.09 -12.08
N ASP A 36 -0.15 17.39 -13.18
CA ASP A 36 0.23 15.98 -13.12
C ASP A 36 1.56 15.79 -12.39
N ILE A 37 1.74 14.62 -11.79
CA ILE A 37 2.97 14.24 -11.10
C ILE A 37 3.48 12.92 -11.69
N VAL A 38 4.79 12.85 -11.93
CA VAL A 38 5.51 11.65 -12.35
C VAL A 38 6.59 11.33 -11.34
N LEU A 39 6.62 10.11 -10.83
CA LEU A 39 7.69 9.60 -9.98
C LEU A 39 8.57 8.68 -10.79
N LEU A 40 9.87 8.91 -10.77
CA LEU A 40 10.87 8.03 -11.36
C LEU A 40 11.71 7.40 -10.25
N ALA A 41 11.84 6.08 -10.29
CA ALA A 41 12.66 5.33 -9.34
C ALA A 41 13.31 4.13 -10.03
N PRO A 42 14.52 3.71 -9.61
CA PRO A 42 15.10 2.46 -10.08
C PRO A 42 14.22 1.27 -9.70
N LYS A 43 14.21 0.24 -10.56
CA LYS A 43 13.53 -1.03 -10.31
C LYS A 43 14.45 -2.16 -10.74
N ASP A 44 14.56 -3.20 -9.93
CA ASP A 44 15.50 -4.31 -10.17
C ASP A 44 15.25 -5.04 -11.50
N TRP A 45 14.00 -5.03 -11.97
CA TRP A 45 13.59 -5.64 -13.23
C TRP A 45 13.72 -4.71 -14.46
N ILE A 46 14.15 -3.45 -14.27
CA ILE A 46 14.39 -2.50 -15.36
C ILE A 46 15.90 -2.26 -15.48
N PRO A 47 16.53 -2.61 -16.61
CA PRO A 47 17.95 -2.37 -16.79
C PRO A 47 18.28 -0.88 -16.84
N SER A 48 19.40 -0.49 -16.23
CA SER A 48 19.96 0.85 -16.37
C SER A 48 20.23 1.18 -17.86
N PRO A 49 19.93 2.39 -18.35
CA PRO A 49 19.54 3.59 -17.59
C PRO A 49 18.03 3.77 -17.38
N GLY A 50 17.22 2.74 -17.63
CA GLY A 50 15.77 2.78 -17.46
C GLY A 50 15.34 2.98 -16.01
N MET A 51 14.18 3.60 -15.84
CA MET A 51 13.54 3.82 -14.55
C MET A 51 12.10 3.29 -14.59
N GLY A 52 11.61 2.88 -13.43
CA GLY A 52 10.18 2.68 -13.22
C GLY A 52 9.51 4.03 -13.04
N TYR A 53 8.38 4.26 -13.70
CA TYR A 53 7.54 5.43 -13.47
C TYR A 53 6.28 5.06 -12.68
N LEU A 54 5.76 6.02 -11.90
CA LEU A 54 4.42 6.00 -11.30
C LEU A 54 3.81 7.40 -11.42
N LEU A 55 2.65 7.52 -12.04
CA LEU A 55 1.95 8.79 -12.24
C LEU A 55 0.93 9.05 -11.13
N LEU A 56 0.52 10.31 -10.98
CA LEU A 56 -0.55 10.71 -10.04
C LEU A 56 -1.88 10.01 -10.33
N ASP A 57 -2.15 9.76 -11.62
CA ASP A 57 -3.32 9.01 -12.08
C ASP A 57 -3.16 7.50 -11.83
N GLY A 58 -2.01 7.05 -11.33
CA GLY A 58 -1.72 5.66 -10.97
C GLY A 58 -1.23 4.76 -12.10
N ARG A 59 -1.05 5.27 -13.34
CA ARG A 59 -0.29 4.54 -14.37
C ARG A 59 1.14 4.31 -13.90
N TYR A 60 1.66 3.11 -14.13
CA TYR A 60 3.05 2.77 -13.84
C TYR A 60 3.65 1.92 -14.96
N GLY A 61 4.97 1.90 -15.05
CA GLY A 61 5.65 1.15 -16.10
C GLY A 61 7.13 1.45 -16.16
N SER A 62 7.75 1.13 -17.29
CA SER A 62 9.17 1.39 -17.55
C SER A 62 9.34 2.54 -18.52
N THR A 63 10.29 3.45 -18.26
CA THR A 63 10.69 4.49 -19.21
C THR A 63 11.34 3.93 -20.47
N LEU A 64 11.75 2.65 -20.47
CA LEU A 64 12.25 1.95 -21.65
C LEU A 64 11.14 1.36 -22.52
N SER A 65 9.87 1.41 -22.07
CA SER A 65 8.76 0.93 -22.88
C SER A 65 8.63 1.79 -24.14
N PRO A 66 8.46 1.21 -25.35
CA PRO A 66 8.16 1.97 -26.56
C PRO A 66 6.86 2.80 -26.46
N THR A 67 5.98 2.44 -25.53
CA THR A 67 4.72 3.13 -25.24
C THR A 67 4.79 3.95 -23.95
N SER A 68 5.98 4.22 -23.42
CA SER A 68 6.15 5.06 -22.24
C SER A 68 5.54 6.45 -22.50
N PRO A 69 4.63 6.94 -21.63
CA PRO A 69 4.16 8.32 -21.71
C PRO A 69 5.20 9.31 -21.18
N VAL A 70 6.28 8.83 -20.56
CA VAL A 70 7.31 9.67 -19.92
C VAL A 70 8.56 9.70 -20.77
N THR A 71 8.99 10.90 -21.15
CA THR A 71 10.27 11.18 -21.81
C THR A 71 11.15 12.01 -20.88
N CYS A 72 12.35 11.52 -20.61
CA CYS A 72 13.28 12.15 -19.67
C CYS A 72 14.13 13.25 -20.32
N HIS A 73 14.29 14.36 -19.61
CA HIS A 73 15.24 15.43 -19.92
C HIS A 73 16.06 15.80 -18.69
N ALA A 74 17.11 16.63 -18.86
CA ALA A 74 17.89 17.14 -17.74
C ALA A 74 17.02 18.10 -16.90
N GLY A 75 16.69 17.70 -15.67
CA GLY A 75 15.90 18.50 -14.72
C GLY A 75 14.38 18.50 -14.93
N TYR A 76 13.85 17.86 -15.97
CA TYR A 76 12.40 17.78 -16.22
C TYR A 76 12.01 16.52 -16.99
N VAL A 77 10.72 16.20 -17.02
CA VAL A 77 10.14 15.19 -17.92
C VAL A 77 9.08 15.81 -18.82
N LEU A 78 8.89 15.22 -19.99
CA LEU A 78 7.69 15.45 -20.79
C LEU A 78 6.72 14.29 -20.56
N LEU A 79 5.51 14.62 -20.12
CA LEU A 79 4.41 13.67 -20.00
C LEU A 79 3.51 13.79 -21.22
N THR A 80 3.42 12.71 -21.98
CA THR A 80 2.54 12.60 -23.15
C THR A 80 1.23 11.93 -22.75
N SER A 81 0.12 12.57 -23.09
CA SER A 81 -1.22 12.02 -22.93
C SER A 81 -1.87 11.82 -24.30
N GLU A 82 -2.83 10.90 -24.39
CA GLU A 82 -3.51 10.63 -25.66
C GLU A 82 -4.17 11.91 -26.21
N ASN A 83 -3.82 12.28 -27.44
CA ASN A 83 -4.36 13.44 -28.16
C ASN A 83 -4.12 14.81 -27.50
N ALA A 84 -3.08 14.93 -26.66
CA ALA A 84 -2.68 16.20 -26.05
C ALA A 84 -1.21 16.53 -26.35
N GLU A 85 -0.89 17.81 -26.36
CA GLU A 85 0.51 18.26 -26.41
C GLU A 85 1.26 17.80 -25.16
N PRO A 86 2.53 17.36 -25.27
CA PRO A 86 3.32 16.94 -24.12
C PRO A 86 3.43 18.04 -23.07
N VAL A 87 3.18 17.67 -21.81
CA VAL A 87 3.27 18.58 -20.67
C VAL A 87 4.66 18.49 -20.07
N ARG A 88 5.33 19.62 -19.91
CA ARG A 88 6.62 19.72 -19.23
C ARG A 88 6.42 19.76 -17.71
N LEU A 89 7.02 18.81 -17.01
CA LEU A 89 6.99 18.69 -15.56
C LEU A 89 8.41 18.82 -15.00
N GLU A 90 8.68 19.90 -14.27
CA GLU A 90 9.98 20.15 -13.64
C GLU A 90 10.23 19.19 -12.46
N LYS A 91 11.49 18.83 -12.23
CA LYS A 91 11.89 18.04 -11.06
C LYS A 91 11.60 18.81 -9.78
N ARG A 92 11.10 18.12 -8.76
CA ARG A 92 10.87 18.65 -7.42
C ARG A 92 12.05 18.40 -6.51
N ASP A 93 12.34 19.40 -5.68
CA ASP A 93 13.26 19.26 -4.58
C ASP A 93 12.52 18.84 -3.32
N PHE A 94 13.16 17.95 -2.56
CA PHE A 94 12.70 17.55 -1.24
C PHE A 94 13.84 17.67 -0.24
N LYS A 95 13.50 18.08 0.98
CA LYS A 95 14.40 17.95 2.11
C LYS A 95 14.09 16.64 2.81
N GLN A 96 15.07 15.75 2.88
CA GLN A 96 15.00 14.49 3.61
C GLN A 96 15.77 14.62 4.91
N THR A 97 15.13 14.31 6.03
CA THR A 97 15.78 14.30 7.34
C THR A 97 15.50 12.97 8.00
N ARG A 98 16.56 12.22 8.33
CA ARG A 98 16.44 10.94 9.02
C ARG A 98 16.48 11.11 10.53
N GLU A 99 15.81 10.20 11.22
CA GLU A 99 15.69 10.18 12.67
C GLU A 99 15.66 8.73 13.18
N GLU A 100 16.37 8.47 14.27
CA GLU A 100 16.19 7.24 15.06
C GLU A 100 15.14 7.48 16.15
N ILE A 101 14.17 6.58 16.25
CA ILE A 101 13.04 6.67 17.16
C ILE A 101 13.17 5.56 18.21
N PRO A 102 13.58 5.87 19.44
CA PRO A 102 13.62 4.88 20.51
C PRO A 102 12.19 4.44 20.88
N VAL A 103 11.94 3.14 20.86
CA VAL A 103 10.66 2.53 21.25
C VAL A 103 10.90 1.35 22.19
N ALA A 104 9.84 0.74 22.70
CA ALA A 104 9.95 -0.42 23.57
C ALA A 104 10.60 -1.61 22.83
N GLY A 105 11.83 -1.95 23.24
CA GLY A 105 12.58 -3.11 22.74
C GLY A 105 13.23 -2.94 21.36
N ALA A 106 13.19 -1.75 20.77
CA ALA A 106 13.76 -1.47 19.45
C ALA A 106 14.14 0.01 19.29
N VAL A 107 14.89 0.29 18.23
CA VAL A 107 15.07 1.64 17.68
C VAL A 107 14.57 1.57 16.25
N LEU A 108 13.57 2.39 15.91
CA LEU A 108 13.07 2.49 14.55
C LEU A 108 13.85 3.54 13.77
N VAL A 109 13.96 3.38 12.47
CA VAL A 109 14.54 4.38 11.57
C VAL A 109 13.42 5.01 10.76
N GLY A 110 13.32 6.34 10.85
CA GLY A 110 12.35 7.14 10.11
C GLY A 110 13.00 8.20 9.23
N GLU A 111 12.25 8.68 8.25
CA GLU A 111 12.63 9.76 7.35
C GLU A 111 11.46 10.73 7.17
N LEU A 112 11.71 12.00 7.47
CA LEU A 112 10.82 13.10 7.12
C LEU A 112 11.16 13.60 5.73
N LEU A 113 10.21 13.47 4.81
CA LEU A 113 10.26 13.99 3.45
C LEU A 113 9.42 15.28 3.36
N GLU A 114 10.10 16.43 3.32
CA GLU A 114 9.46 17.76 3.24
C GLU A 114 9.53 18.30 1.80
N PRO A 115 8.42 18.83 1.23
CA PRO A 115 8.49 19.61 0.00
C PRO A 115 9.45 20.80 0.17
N ALA A 116 10.35 21.01 -0.79
CA ALA A 116 11.34 22.09 -0.75
C ALA A 116 11.42 22.83 -2.09
N GLY A 117 12.19 23.92 -2.11
CA GLY A 117 12.46 24.69 -3.34
C GLY A 117 11.33 25.64 -3.74
N GLN A 118 11.37 26.08 -5.00
CA GLN A 118 10.48 27.13 -5.50
C GLN A 118 9.02 26.64 -5.54
N GLY A 119 8.11 27.43 -4.97
CA GLY A 119 6.67 27.10 -4.94
C GLY A 119 6.26 26.13 -3.83
N ALA A 120 7.19 25.64 -3.00
CA ALA A 120 6.83 24.95 -1.77
C ALA A 120 6.28 25.96 -0.75
N ALA A 121 5.11 25.66 -0.17
CA ALA A 121 4.59 26.42 0.96
C ALA A 121 5.56 26.31 2.16
N PRO A 122 5.64 27.30 3.07
CA PRO A 122 6.45 27.17 4.27
C PRO A 122 5.83 26.25 5.35
N VAL A 123 4.52 26.00 5.23
CA VAL A 123 3.72 25.20 6.14
C VAL A 123 2.91 24.19 5.32
N HIS A 124 2.93 22.92 5.73
CA HIS A 124 2.28 21.82 5.01
C HIS A 124 1.50 20.90 5.97
N PRO A 125 0.50 20.16 5.48
CA PRO A 125 0.00 19.00 6.22
C PRO A 125 1.14 17.99 6.45
N LEU A 126 1.18 17.39 7.62
CA LEU A 126 2.09 16.29 7.97
C LEU A 126 1.32 14.97 8.00
N VAL A 127 1.87 13.92 7.40
CA VAL A 127 1.29 12.57 7.48
C VAL A 127 2.35 11.54 7.84
N VAL A 128 2.05 10.68 8.81
CA VAL A 128 2.82 9.46 9.07
C VAL A 128 2.21 8.32 8.28
N MET A 129 3.00 7.67 7.43
CA MET A 129 2.57 6.49 6.68
C MET A 129 2.74 5.22 7.52
N VAL A 130 1.66 4.46 7.68
CA VAL A 130 1.63 3.17 8.38
C VAL A 130 1.36 2.07 7.35
N HIS A 131 2.41 1.35 6.94
CA HIS A 131 2.34 0.36 5.86
C HIS A 131 1.71 -0.98 6.30
N GLY A 132 1.38 -1.83 5.32
CA GLY A 132 0.64 -3.08 5.48
C GLY A 132 1.45 -4.23 6.11
N SER A 133 0.95 -5.46 6.04
CA SER A 133 1.49 -6.68 6.69
C SER A 133 2.81 -7.22 6.09
N ASP A 134 3.59 -6.39 5.40
CA ASP A 134 4.86 -6.75 4.76
C ASP A 134 6.10 -6.46 5.63
N THR A 135 7.22 -7.09 5.24
CA THR A 135 8.56 -6.88 5.79
C THR A 135 9.39 -5.89 4.96
N GLU A 136 8.76 -5.16 4.06
CA GLU A 136 9.47 -4.25 3.17
C GLU A 136 9.86 -2.96 3.92
N PRO A 137 11.00 -2.33 3.59
CA PRO A 137 11.33 -1.00 4.07
C PRO A 137 10.31 0.02 3.56
N ALA A 138 9.89 0.95 4.42
CA ALA A 138 8.98 2.03 4.05
C ALA A 138 9.74 3.29 3.62
N ILE A 139 10.99 3.46 4.06
CA ILE A 139 11.84 4.57 3.61
C ILE A 139 12.14 4.40 2.11
N GLY A 140 11.91 5.46 1.32
CA GLY A 140 12.02 5.39 -0.13
C GLY A 140 10.74 4.97 -0.86
N ASN A 141 9.63 4.76 -0.16
CA ASN A 141 8.37 4.33 -0.78
C ASN A 141 7.83 5.37 -1.80
N ASN A 142 7.64 4.95 -3.05
CA ASN A 142 7.16 5.82 -4.14
C ASN A 142 5.83 6.53 -3.83
N ARG A 143 4.94 5.92 -3.03
CA ARG A 143 3.66 6.52 -2.64
C ARG A 143 3.85 7.71 -1.67
N ALA A 144 4.88 7.66 -0.81
CA ALA A 144 5.24 8.78 0.05
C ALA A 144 5.72 9.98 -0.77
N TYR A 145 6.56 9.75 -1.77
CA TYR A 145 7.01 10.81 -2.68
C TYR A 145 5.88 11.39 -3.55
N LEU A 146 4.90 10.57 -3.96
CA LEU A 146 3.69 11.06 -4.63
C LEU A 146 2.91 12.04 -3.76
N LEU A 147 2.71 11.73 -2.47
CA LEU A 147 2.05 12.65 -1.54
C LEU A 147 2.91 13.90 -1.29
N ALA A 148 4.23 13.74 -1.15
CA ALA A 148 5.12 14.88 -0.99
C ALA A 148 5.13 15.81 -2.20
N ALA A 149 5.04 15.25 -3.41
CA ALA A 149 4.90 16.03 -4.64
C ALA A 149 3.57 16.81 -4.71
N GLN A 150 2.53 16.34 -4.01
CA GLN A 150 1.27 17.06 -3.80
C GLN A 150 1.35 18.12 -2.70
N GLY A 151 2.52 18.36 -2.10
CA GLY A 151 2.76 19.44 -1.14
C GLY A 151 2.51 19.07 0.32
N ILE A 152 2.63 17.78 0.66
CA ILE A 152 2.44 17.22 2.00
C ILE A 152 3.80 16.83 2.58
N ALA A 153 4.08 17.13 3.85
CA ALA A 153 5.22 16.54 4.54
C ALA A 153 4.88 15.09 4.91
N VAL A 154 5.71 14.13 4.51
CA VAL A 154 5.45 12.71 4.75
C VAL A 154 6.56 12.14 5.64
N PHE A 155 6.17 11.52 6.74
CA PHE A 155 7.07 10.75 7.57
C PHE A 155 6.86 9.26 7.30
N THR A 156 7.88 8.61 6.77
CA THR A 156 7.94 7.14 6.66
C THR A 156 8.88 6.59 7.72
N TYR A 157 8.59 5.40 8.21
CA TYR A 157 9.48 4.68 9.12
C TYR A 157 9.45 3.21 8.78
N ASP A 158 10.61 2.57 8.85
CA ASP A 158 10.67 1.12 8.75
C ASP A 158 10.06 0.54 10.03
N LYS A 159 9.09 -0.37 9.90
CA LYS A 159 8.54 -1.08 11.07
C LYS A 159 9.63 -1.86 11.80
N ARG A 160 9.41 -2.15 13.09
CA ARG A 160 10.33 -3.01 13.86
C ARG A 160 10.64 -4.31 13.11
N GLY A 161 11.92 -4.67 13.08
CA GLY A 161 12.43 -5.84 12.36
C GLY A 161 12.40 -5.74 10.83
N THR A 162 12.08 -4.58 10.24
CA THR A 162 12.15 -4.35 8.78
C THR A 162 13.17 -3.27 8.44
N GLY A 163 13.67 -3.29 7.20
CA GLY A 163 14.61 -2.29 6.69
C GLY A 163 15.78 -2.02 7.63
N GLN A 164 15.91 -0.78 8.10
CA GLN A 164 16.98 -0.35 8.99
C GLN A 164 16.58 -0.33 10.47
N SER A 165 15.32 -0.61 10.78
CA SER A 165 14.80 -0.64 12.15
C SER A 165 15.23 -1.92 12.89
N GLY A 166 15.53 -1.76 14.18
CA GLY A 166 15.81 -2.89 15.06
C GLY A 166 14.56 -3.62 15.54
N GLY A 167 14.75 -4.55 16.49
CA GLY A 167 13.65 -5.36 17.06
C GLY A 167 13.29 -6.58 16.21
N PHE A 168 12.16 -7.19 16.53
CA PHE A 168 11.62 -8.34 15.81
C PHE A 168 10.35 -7.94 15.07
N TYR A 169 10.17 -8.52 13.89
CA TYR A 169 8.95 -8.34 13.11
C TYR A 169 7.77 -8.97 13.86
N THR A 170 6.66 -8.25 13.90
CA THR A 170 5.42 -8.62 14.59
C THR A 170 4.24 -7.98 13.86
N GLN A 171 3.06 -8.53 14.09
CA GLN A 171 1.78 -7.99 13.67
C GLN A 171 0.87 -7.73 14.88
N ASN A 172 1.47 -7.56 16.06
CA ASN A 172 0.78 -7.10 17.25
C ASN A 172 0.32 -5.64 17.07
N PHE A 173 -0.98 -5.44 16.84
CA PHE A 173 -1.51 -4.11 16.51
C PHE A 173 -1.33 -3.08 17.65
N GLU A 174 -1.38 -3.52 18.90
CA GLU A 174 -1.13 -2.65 20.06
C GLU A 174 0.31 -2.12 20.04
N LEU A 175 1.28 -3.00 19.83
CA LEU A 175 2.69 -2.63 19.77
C LEU A 175 3.02 -1.76 18.55
N LEU A 176 2.44 -2.09 17.40
CA LEU A 176 2.61 -1.30 16.17
C LEU A 176 1.95 0.09 16.29
N ALA A 177 0.85 0.22 17.05
CA ALA A 177 0.22 1.50 17.31
C ALA A 177 1.05 2.39 18.25
N ASP A 178 1.75 1.80 19.23
CA ASP A 178 2.72 2.54 20.05
C ASP A 178 3.89 3.04 19.20
N ASP A 179 4.40 2.22 18.29
CA ASP A 179 5.44 2.63 17.33
C ASP A 179 4.99 3.78 16.43
N ALA A 180 3.79 3.69 15.86
CA ALA A 180 3.21 4.74 15.04
C ALA A 180 2.96 6.03 15.84
N ALA A 181 2.59 5.94 17.12
CA ALA A 181 2.45 7.09 18.00
C ALA A 181 3.80 7.76 18.30
N ALA A 182 4.85 6.97 18.55
CA ALA A 182 6.21 7.48 18.71
C ALA A 182 6.74 8.14 17.43
N ALA A 183 6.52 7.51 16.27
CA ALA A 183 6.85 8.06 14.97
C ALA A 183 6.17 9.41 14.72
N MET A 184 4.89 9.54 15.05
CA MET A 184 4.16 10.81 14.97
C MET A 184 4.75 11.90 15.88
N ALA A 185 5.07 11.57 17.13
CA ALA A 185 5.66 12.53 18.05
C ALA A 185 7.02 13.07 17.56
N HIS A 186 7.87 12.20 17.01
CA HIS A 186 9.13 12.61 16.40
C HIS A 186 8.90 13.43 15.13
N ALA A 187 8.02 12.99 14.24
CA ALA A 187 7.69 13.72 13.01
C ALA A 187 7.20 15.15 13.30
N GLN A 188 6.28 15.31 14.28
CA GLN A 188 5.79 16.62 14.72
C GLN A 188 6.91 17.49 15.32
N THR A 189 7.82 16.89 16.08
CA THR A 189 8.98 17.60 16.66
C THR A 189 9.91 18.11 15.56
N MET A 190 10.28 17.23 14.61
CA MET A 190 11.13 17.57 13.47
C MET A 190 10.50 18.67 12.61
N ALA A 191 9.18 18.59 12.37
CA ALA A 191 8.43 19.53 11.55
C ALA A 191 7.89 20.76 12.32
N SER A 192 8.28 20.97 13.59
CA SER A 192 7.76 22.04 14.43
C SER A 192 7.82 23.41 13.73
N GLY A 193 6.68 24.12 13.74
CA GLY A 193 6.47 25.41 13.07
C GLY A 193 6.32 25.34 11.55
N ARG A 194 6.34 24.15 10.95
CA ARG A 194 6.24 23.91 9.50
C ARG A 194 5.08 22.99 9.11
N PHE A 195 4.22 22.63 10.05
CA PHE A 195 2.95 21.95 9.76
C PHE A 195 1.75 22.66 10.38
N ASP A 196 0.59 22.57 9.73
CA ASP A 196 -0.69 23.16 10.17
C ASP A 196 -1.69 22.12 10.68
N ARG A 197 -1.58 20.89 10.18
CA ARG A 197 -2.31 19.70 10.64
C ARG A 197 -1.45 18.46 10.48
N SER A 198 -1.72 17.44 11.27
CA SER A 198 -0.99 16.17 11.26
C SER A 198 -1.92 14.97 11.37
N GLY A 199 -1.56 13.83 10.78
CA GLY A 199 -2.39 12.63 10.87
C GLY A 199 -1.73 11.40 10.29
N TYR A 200 -2.50 10.31 10.22
CA TYR A 200 -1.99 9.03 9.72
C TYR A 200 -2.55 8.70 8.35
N TRP A 201 -1.77 7.94 7.58
CA TRP A 201 -2.24 7.19 6.42
C TRP A 201 -1.90 5.71 6.60
N GLY A 202 -2.91 4.91 6.95
CA GLY A 202 -2.81 3.45 7.09
C GLY A 202 -3.19 2.72 5.81
N GLN A 203 -2.40 1.72 5.42
CA GLN A 203 -2.67 0.88 4.23
C GLN A 203 -2.87 -0.59 4.64
N SER A 204 -3.91 -1.26 4.13
CA SER A 204 -4.19 -2.67 4.47
C SER A 204 -4.24 -2.88 5.99
N GLN A 205 -3.34 -3.68 6.59
CA GLN A 205 -3.15 -3.81 8.05
C GLN A 205 -3.02 -2.46 8.79
N GLY A 206 -2.45 -1.45 8.14
CA GLY A 206 -2.38 -0.09 8.67
C GLY A 206 -3.77 0.51 8.97
N GLY A 207 -4.84 -0.03 8.40
CA GLY A 207 -6.23 0.30 8.72
C GLY A 207 -6.67 -0.10 10.14
N TRP A 208 -5.99 -1.04 10.79
CA TRP A 208 -6.17 -1.33 12.22
C TRP A 208 -5.24 -0.51 13.11
N VAL A 209 -3.98 -0.38 12.68
CA VAL A 209 -2.91 0.26 13.46
C VAL A 209 -3.07 1.77 13.51
N ALA A 210 -3.36 2.43 12.39
CA ALA A 210 -3.42 3.90 12.33
C ALA A 210 -4.57 4.50 13.18
N PRO A 211 -5.81 3.95 13.16
CA PRO A 211 -6.85 4.42 14.09
C PRO A 211 -6.47 4.19 15.55
N LEU A 212 -5.84 3.05 15.88
CA LEU A 212 -5.40 2.78 17.24
C LEU A 212 -4.32 3.75 17.70
N ALA A 213 -3.33 4.03 16.84
CA ALA A 213 -2.29 5.01 17.11
C ALA A 213 -2.85 6.42 17.32
N ALA A 214 -3.94 6.78 16.63
CA ALA A 214 -4.63 8.05 16.81
C ALA A 214 -5.27 8.20 18.20
N THR A 215 -5.60 7.11 18.90
CA THR A 215 -6.06 7.17 20.30
C THR A 215 -4.93 7.49 21.30
N ARG A 216 -3.67 7.38 20.87
CA ARG A 216 -2.46 7.51 21.70
C ARG A 216 -1.62 8.73 21.33
N SER A 217 -2.05 9.48 20.33
CA SER A 217 -1.32 10.62 19.77
C SER A 217 -2.25 11.82 19.61
N ARG A 218 -1.67 13.00 19.45
CA ARG A 218 -2.43 14.20 19.09
C ARG A 218 -2.37 14.35 17.58
N VAL A 219 -3.46 14.01 16.91
CA VAL A 219 -3.59 14.10 15.45
C VAL A 219 -4.91 14.74 15.07
N ASP A 220 -4.97 15.28 13.86
CA ASP A 220 -6.11 16.00 13.29
C ASP A 220 -6.92 15.15 12.31
N PHE A 221 -6.40 13.99 11.88
CA PHE A 221 -7.09 13.10 10.96
C PHE A 221 -6.48 11.69 10.91
N VAL A 222 -7.25 10.74 10.36
CA VAL A 222 -6.78 9.42 9.94
C VAL A 222 -7.33 9.10 8.55
N ALA A 223 -6.46 8.70 7.62
CA ALA A 223 -6.85 8.14 6.34
C ALA A 223 -6.51 6.65 6.29
N VAL A 224 -7.44 5.82 5.84
CA VAL A 224 -7.27 4.38 5.65
C VAL A 224 -7.51 4.06 4.18
N GLY A 225 -6.57 3.34 3.56
CA GLY A 225 -6.74 2.78 2.23
C GLY A 225 -6.79 1.26 2.26
N PHE A 226 -7.86 0.69 1.68
CA PHE A 226 -8.05 -0.77 1.51
C PHE A 226 -7.77 -1.57 2.79
N GLY A 227 -8.08 -0.99 3.95
CA GLY A 227 -8.08 -1.69 5.25
C GLY A 227 -9.51 -2.08 5.65
N LEU A 228 -9.62 -2.98 6.64
CA LEU A 228 -10.89 -3.55 7.09
C LEU A 228 -11.42 -2.95 8.40
N VAL A 229 -12.74 -2.99 8.55
CA VAL A 229 -13.44 -2.90 9.85
C VAL A 229 -13.98 -4.28 10.18
N ALA A 230 -13.05 -5.19 10.48
CA ALA A 230 -13.26 -6.59 10.83
C ALA A 230 -12.10 -7.07 11.72
N THR A 231 -12.23 -8.25 12.32
CA THR A 231 -11.10 -8.96 12.96
C THR A 231 -10.30 -9.76 11.92
N PRO A 232 -9.03 -10.14 12.19
CA PRO A 232 -8.29 -11.07 11.34
C PRO A 232 -8.99 -12.42 11.11
N ILE A 233 -9.75 -12.92 12.10
CA ILE A 233 -10.57 -14.12 11.94
C ILE A 233 -11.70 -13.91 10.92
N GLU A 234 -12.31 -12.74 10.92
CA GLU A 234 -13.40 -12.41 10.00
C GLU A 234 -12.90 -12.15 8.57
N GLU A 235 -11.72 -11.56 8.42
CA GLU A 235 -11.03 -11.43 7.12
C GLU A 235 -10.81 -12.81 6.49
N ASP A 236 -10.14 -13.74 7.20
CA ASP A 236 -9.90 -15.12 6.74
C ASP A 236 -11.21 -15.82 6.35
N ARG A 237 -12.25 -15.69 7.18
CA ARG A 237 -13.58 -16.24 6.92
C ARG A 237 -14.16 -15.70 5.61
N ASP A 238 -14.21 -14.37 5.49
CA ASP A 238 -14.91 -13.72 4.38
C ASP A 238 -14.17 -13.93 3.06
N GLN A 239 -12.84 -13.99 3.09
CA GLN A 239 -12.02 -14.36 1.94
C GLN A 239 -12.37 -15.77 1.45
N MET A 240 -12.32 -16.78 2.33
CA MET A 240 -12.68 -18.16 1.95
C MET A 240 -14.10 -18.26 1.39
N LEU A 241 -15.05 -17.53 1.97
CA LEU A 241 -16.43 -17.53 1.48
C LEU A 241 -16.57 -16.85 0.12
N LEU A 242 -15.76 -15.84 -0.19
CA LEU A 242 -15.71 -15.19 -1.50
C LEU A 242 -15.06 -16.08 -2.56
N GLU A 243 -13.96 -16.75 -2.21
CA GLU A 243 -13.29 -17.75 -3.06
C GLU A 243 -14.28 -18.87 -3.43
N ALA A 244 -14.97 -19.43 -2.44
CA ALA A 244 -15.97 -20.48 -2.64
C ALA A 244 -17.11 -20.04 -3.57
N GLN A 245 -17.63 -18.82 -3.39
CA GLN A 245 -18.64 -18.24 -4.26
C GLN A 245 -18.13 -18.07 -5.70
N THR A 246 -16.88 -17.63 -5.86
CA THR A 246 -16.25 -17.44 -7.18
C THR A 246 -16.09 -18.76 -7.92
N LEU A 247 -15.81 -19.85 -7.18
CA LEU A 247 -15.75 -21.22 -7.71
C LEU A 247 -17.13 -21.84 -7.96
N GLY A 248 -18.22 -21.18 -7.56
CA GLY A 248 -19.58 -21.70 -7.69
C GLY A 248 -19.92 -22.81 -6.70
N LEU A 249 -19.16 -22.94 -5.60
CA LEU A 249 -19.45 -23.89 -4.54
C LEU A 249 -20.75 -23.52 -3.83
N SER A 250 -21.53 -24.53 -3.41
CA SER A 250 -22.85 -24.28 -2.82
C SER A 250 -23.30 -25.38 -1.87
N GLY A 251 -24.36 -25.11 -1.10
CA GLY A 251 -24.96 -26.08 -0.19
C GLY A 251 -23.94 -26.64 0.80
N VAL A 252 -23.68 -27.95 0.71
CA VAL A 252 -22.81 -28.70 1.62
C VAL A 252 -21.39 -28.13 1.66
N GLU A 253 -20.82 -27.75 0.51
CA GLU A 253 -19.44 -27.23 0.43
C GLU A 253 -19.31 -25.90 1.18
N MET A 254 -20.29 -25.00 1.02
CA MET A 254 -20.32 -23.73 1.75
C MET A 254 -20.46 -23.96 3.26
N ASP A 255 -21.24 -24.95 3.69
CA ASP A 255 -21.38 -25.31 5.10
C ASP A 255 -20.10 -25.96 5.67
N GLN A 256 -19.35 -26.70 4.85
CA GLN A 256 -18.03 -27.19 5.22
C GLN A 256 -17.03 -26.05 5.41
N ILE A 257 -16.99 -25.07 4.50
CA ILE A 257 -16.08 -23.91 4.57
C ILE A 257 -16.40 -23.02 5.78
N ARG A 258 -17.68 -22.82 6.11
CA ARG A 258 -18.06 -22.12 7.35
C ARG A 258 -17.57 -22.84 8.60
N ARG A 259 -17.66 -24.18 8.63
CA ARG A 259 -17.15 -24.97 9.76
C ARG A 259 -15.62 -25.01 9.79
N LEU A 260 -14.96 -24.98 8.64
CA LEU A 260 -13.50 -24.82 8.54
C LEU A 260 -13.08 -23.53 9.24
N SER A 261 -13.67 -22.40 8.84
CA SER A 261 -13.43 -21.10 9.48
C SER A 261 -13.64 -21.15 11.00
N GLN A 262 -14.72 -21.77 11.48
CA GLN A 262 -14.97 -21.89 12.92
C GLN A 262 -13.90 -22.75 13.64
N ALA A 263 -13.46 -23.84 13.02
CA ALA A 263 -12.47 -24.74 13.59
C ALA A 263 -11.08 -24.08 13.67
N THR A 264 -10.64 -23.45 12.58
CA THR A 264 -9.34 -22.78 12.49
C THR A 264 -9.30 -21.50 13.33
N ALA A 265 -10.40 -20.73 13.36
CA ALA A 265 -10.56 -19.59 14.27
C ALA A 265 -10.38 -20.00 15.74
N LYS A 266 -10.94 -21.16 16.14
CA LYS A 266 -10.76 -21.71 17.49
C LYS A 266 -9.30 -22.13 17.75
N ILE A 267 -8.60 -22.66 16.74
CA ILE A 267 -7.18 -23.01 16.86
C ILE A 267 -6.34 -21.74 17.12
N VAL A 268 -6.48 -20.70 16.29
CA VAL A 268 -5.67 -19.48 16.44
C VAL A 268 -6.03 -18.70 17.71
N SER A 269 -7.31 -18.50 18.00
CA SER A 269 -7.76 -17.77 19.21
C SER A 269 -7.43 -18.49 20.52
N SER A 270 -7.28 -19.82 20.49
CA SER A 270 -6.83 -20.60 21.66
C SER A 270 -5.31 -20.80 21.71
N HIS A 271 -4.55 -20.14 20.83
CA HIS A 271 -3.11 -20.31 20.69
C HIS A 271 -2.68 -21.78 20.55
N PHE A 272 -3.36 -22.51 19.65
CA PHE A 272 -3.10 -23.91 19.36
C PHE A 272 -3.32 -24.87 20.55
N THR A 273 -4.23 -24.54 21.47
CA THR A 273 -4.59 -25.43 22.59
C THR A 273 -5.89 -26.20 22.38
N SER A 274 -6.72 -25.82 21.40
CA SER A 274 -8.00 -26.48 21.11
C SER A 274 -8.43 -26.30 19.65
N GLY A 275 -9.45 -27.04 19.20
CA GLY A 275 -10.06 -26.87 17.87
C GLY A 275 -9.61 -27.88 16.80
N PHE A 276 -8.52 -28.60 17.06
CA PHE A 276 -7.97 -29.61 16.15
C PHE A 276 -8.96 -30.71 15.77
N GLU A 277 -9.74 -31.21 16.73
CA GLU A 277 -10.69 -32.30 16.49
C GLU A 277 -11.80 -31.90 15.52
N ALA A 278 -12.23 -30.63 15.55
CA ALA A 278 -13.22 -30.11 14.61
C ALA A 278 -12.62 -30.00 13.19
N LEU A 279 -11.36 -29.57 13.08
CA LEU A 279 -10.66 -29.50 11.81
C LEU A 279 -10.41 -30.90 11.22
N ASP A 280 -10.02 -31.86 12.05
CA ASP A 280 -9.79 -33.25 11.61
C ASP A 280 -11.09 -33.92 11.15
N ALA A 281 -12.21 -33.65 11.83
CA ALA A 281 -13.53 -34.11 11.39
C ALA A 281 -13.87 -33.60 9.99
N ILE A 282 -13.60 -32.32 9.70
CA ILE A 282 -13.84 -31.72 8.37
C ILE A 282 -12.99 -32.42 7.31
N ARG A 283 -11.69 -32.65 7.57
CA ARG A 283 -10.81 -33.35 6.61
C ARG A 283 -11.32 -34.73 6.17
N GLN A 284 -12.11 -35.39 7.01
CA GLN A 284 -12.65 -36.73 6.76
C GLN A 284 -14.00 -36.71 6.04
N GLU A 285 -14.58 -35.53 5.79
CA GLU A 285 -15.86 -35.42 5.10
C GLU A 285 -15.71 -35.63 3.60
N ALA A 286 -16.72 -36.29 3.01
CA ALA A 286 -16.78 -36.50 1.58
C ALA A 286 -16.86 -35.16 0.83
N GLY A 287 -16.09 -35.04 -0.24
CA GLY A 287 -16.10 -33.86 -1.12
C GLY A 287 -15.19 -32.74 -0.64
N VAL A 288 -14.50 -32.85 0.49
CA VAL A 288 -13.52 -31.84 0.91
C VAL A 288 -12.31 -31.82 -0.03
N GLU A 289 -11.91 -32.99 -0.51
CA GLU A 289 -10.80 -33.14 -1.46
C GLU A 289 -11.01 -32.40 -2.79
N THR A 290 -12.26 -32.07 -3.15
CA THR A 290 -12.58 -31.41 -4.42
C THR A 290 -12.29 -29.92 -4.40
N TRP A 291 -12.34 -29.27 -3.22
CA TRP A 291 -12.16 -27.82 -3.08
C TRP A 291 -11.01 -27.43 -2.14
N ALA A 292 -10.45 -28.35 -1.33
CA ALA A 292 -9.42 -28.02 -0.33
C ALA A 292 -8.13 -27.37 -0.89
N ASN A 293 -7.82 -27.59 -2.17
CA ASN A 293 -6.67 -26.97 -2.84
C ASN A 293 -7.02 -25.69 -3.62
N LEU A 294 -8.28 -25.24 -3.53
CA LEU A 294 -8.81 -24.09 -4.25
C LEU A 294 -9.28 -22.96 -3.31
N ILE A 295 -9.35 -23.24 -2.01
CA ILE A 295 -9.69 -22.29 -0.96
C ILE A 295 -8.44 -22.04 -0.13
N ASP A 296 -8.04 -20.79 -0.01
CA ASP A 296 -6.83 -20.37 0.68
C ASP A 296 -7.17 -19.66 2.00
N GLY A 297 -7.96 -18.59 1.95
CA GLY A 297 -8.08 -17.68 3.09
C GLY A 297 -6.73 -17.04 3.45
N GLU A 298 -6.60 -16.60 4.69
CA GLU A 298 -5.34 -16.04 5.24
C GLU A 298 -4.47 -17.14 5.86
N TYR A 299 -5.10 -18.14 6.48
CA TYR A 299 -4.41 -19.28 7.11
C TYR A 299 -5.20 -20.59 7.06
N SER A 300 -6.52 -20.51 6.90
CA SER A 300 -7.41 -21.66 7.06
C SER A 300 -7.20 -22.76 6.01
N GLY A 301 -6.96 -22.40 4.75
CA GLY A 301 -6.67 -23.35 3.68
C GLY A 301 -5.36 -24.11 3.93
N ASP A 302 -4.31 -23.41 4.36
CA ASP A 302 -3.03 -24.02 4.69
C ASP A 302 -3.13 -24.92 5.93
N MET A 303 -3.89 -24.52 6.95
CA MET A 303 -4.19 -25.39 8.08
C MET A 303 -4.96 -26.64 7.68
N LEU A 304 -5.94 -26.53 6.77
CA LEU A 304 -6.70 -27.67 6.26
C LEU A 304 -5.77 -28.68 5.57
N ARG A 305 -4.85 -28.19 4.73
CA ARG A 305 -3.90 -29.00 3.96
C ARG A 305 -2.77 -29.61 4.79
N MET A 306 -2.41 -28.99 5.92
CA MET A 306 -1.44 -29.55 6.86
C MET A 306 -2.05 -30.74 7.61
N ASN A 307 -1.33 -31.88 7.73
CA ASN A 307 -1.85 -33.02 8.50
C ASN A 307 -1.93 -32.70 10.01
N ASP A 308 -2.81 -33.39 10.75
CA ASP A 308 -3.07 -33.11 12.16
C ASP A 308 -1.81 -33.22 13.04
N SER A 309 -0.96 -34.22 12.78
CA SER A 309 0.25 -34.45 13.57
C SER A 309 1.26 -33.29 13.44
N ASP A 310 1.41 -32.74 12.24
CA ASP A 310 2.26 -31.59 11.99
C ASP A 310 1.63 -30.30 12.51
N LEU A 311 0.33 -30.11 12.32
CA LEU A 311 -0.37 -28.92 12.82
C LEU A 311 -0.26 -28.81 14.35
N ARG A 312 -0.41 -29.91 15.09
CA ARG A 312 -0.21 -29.94 16.55
C ARG A 312 1.25 -29.70 16.96
N ARG A 313 2.21 -30.17 16.15
CA ARG A 313 3.64 -30.10 16.47
C ARG A 313 4.26 -28.74 16.16
N VAL A 314 3.91 -28.14 15.03
CA VAL A 314 4.56 -26.91 14.52
C VAL A 314 3.58 -25.79 14.19
N GLY A 315 2.27 -26.03 14.20
CA GLY A 315 1.27 -25.07 13.72
C GLY A 315 1.37 -23.70 14.38
N ARG A 316 1.57 -23.64 15.70
CA ARG A 316 1.76 -22.36 16.41
C ARG A 316 2.95 -21.57 15.87
N ALA A 317 4.08 -22.23 15.61
CA ALA A 317 5.27 -21.58 15.09
C ALA A 317 5.15 -21.15 13.62
N VAL A 318 4.15 -21.67 12.90
CA VAL A 318 3.87 -21.33 11.49
C VAL A 318 2.84 -20.21 11.38
N PHE A 319 1.72 -20.33 12.10
CA PHE A 319 0.55 -19.49 11.90
C PHE A 319 0.30 -18.47 13.03
N ASP A 320 0.81 -18.70 14.25
CA ASP A 320 0.63 -17.82 15.43
C ASP A 320 1.99 -17.41 16.01
N ASN A 321 2.85 -16.90 15.12
CA ASN A 321 4.24 -16.55 15.39
C ASN A 321 4.54 -15.04 15.26
N LEU A 322 3.55 -14.23 14.87
CA LEU A 322 3.66 -12.78 14.71
C LEU A 322 2.85 -12.00 15.76
N GLU A 323 2.44 -12.65 16.86
CA GLU A 323 1.71 -12.00 17.97
C GLU A 323 0.44 -11.27 17.51
N ILE A 324 -0.24 -11.80 16.48
CA ILE A 324 -1.49 -11.26 15.93
C ILE A 324 -2.56 -11.28 17.02
N ILE A 325 -3.32 -10.20 17.10
CA ILE A 325 -4.52 -10.12 17.95
C ILE A 325 -5.71 -10.59 17.11
N TRP A 326 -5.95 -11.89 17.13
CA TRP A 326 -6.90 -12.58 16.23
C TRP A 326 -8.35 -12.07 16.32
N ASP A 327 -8.76 -11.62 17.50
CA ASP A 327 -10.10 -11.11 17.82
C ASP A 327 -10.13 -9.57 17.98
N TYR A 328 -9.19 -8.86 17.33
CA TYR A 328 -9.05 -7.42 17.46
C TYR A 328 -10.32 -6.63 17.07
N ASP A 329 -10.95 -6.01 18.06
CA ASP A 329 -12.16 -5.20 17.87
C ASP A 329 -11.84 -3.77 17.40
N SER A 330 -11.62 -3.65 16.09
CA SER A 330 -11.45 -2.36 15.40
C SER A 330 -12.67 -1.42 15.54
N THR A 331 -13.87 -1.96 15.71
CA THR A 331 -15.10 -1.16 15.85
C THR A 331 -15.08 -0.37 17.17
N SER A 332 -14.60 -0.96 18.26
CA SER A 332 -14.49 -0.26 19.55
C SER A 332 -13.49 0.90 19.50
N VAL A 333 -12.38 0.74 18.78
CA VAL A 333 -11.40 1.83 18.55
C VAL A 333 -12.05 2.96 17.77
N LEU A 334 -12.72 2.66 16.66
CA LEU A 334 -13.37 3.67 15.81
C LEU A 334 -14.51 4.43 16.52
N LYS A 335 -15.22 3.78 17.45
CA LYS A 335 -16.22 4.46 18.30
C LYS A 335 -15.60 5.58 19.15
N GLY A 336 -14.35 5.42 19.59
CA GLY A 336 -13.65 6.38 20.44
C GLY A 336 -13.02 7.56 19.70
N LEU A 337 -12.94 7.52 18.36
CA LEU A 337 -12.30 8.57 17.56
C LEU A 337 -13.32 9.60 17.06
N ASP A 338 -13.00 10.89 17.25
CA ASP A 338 -13.82 12.02 16.79
C ASP A 338 -13.09 12.90 15.75
N VAL A 339 -11.84 12.56 15.41
CA VAL A 339 -11.12 13.20 14.31
C VAL A 339 -11.73 12.81 12.96
N PRO A 340 -11.68 13.65 11.92
CA PRO A 340 -12.03 13.28 10.56
C PRO A 340 -11.34 11.98 10.11
N LEU A 341 -12.13 11.06 9.54
CA LEU A 341 -11.68 9.75 9.09
C LEU A 341 -11.98 9.57 7.60
N LEU A 342 -10.96 9.35 6.77
CA LEU A 342 -11.13 8.92 5.38
C LEU A 342 -10.98 7.41 5.29
N TRP A 343 -11.90 6.75 4.59
CA TRP A 343 -11.80 5.34 4.23
C TRP A 343 -11.96 5.17 2.72
N THR A 344 -10.93 4.68 2.04
CA THR A 344 -11.03 4.29 0.63
C THR A 344 -11.14 2.78 0.53
N ILE A 345 -12.11 2.32 -0.26
CA ILE A 345 -12.47 0.91 -0.45
C ILE A 345 -12.20 0.47 -1.89
N ALA A 346 -11.52 -0.67 -2.06
CA ALA A 346 -11.37 -1.33 -3.35
C ALA A 346 -12.56 -2.27 -3.57
N GLU A 347 -13.39 -2.03 -4.59
CA GLU A 347 -14.72 -2.66 -4.67
C GLU A 347 -14.69 -4.19 -4.81
N ARG A 348 -13.65 -4.71 -5.46
CA ARG A 348 -13.51 -6.13 -5.83
C ARG A 348 -12.32 -6.79 -5.13
N ASP A 349 -11.92 -6.24 -3.99
CA ASP A 349 -10.85 -6.73 -3.15
C ASP A 349 -11.09 -8.19 -2.74
N ARG A 350 -10.22 -9.09 -3.20
CA ARG A 350 -10.31 -10.52 -2.91
C ARG A 350 -9.62 -10.90 -1.60
N GLU A 351 -8.62 -10.14 -1.20
CA GLU A 351 -7.85 -10.35 0.03
C GLU A 351 -8.64 -9.81 1.23
N ALA A 352 -9.28 -8.65 1.06
CA ALA A 352 -10.02 -7.96 2.12
C ALA A 352 -11.49 -7.69 1.70
N PRO A 353 -12.39 -8.70 1.73
CA PRO A 353 -13.79 -8.52 1.33
C PRO A 353 -14.51 -7.41 2.09
N ILE A 354 -15.23 -6.57 1.34
CA ILE A 354 -15.58 -5.22 1.82
C ILE A 354 -16.93 -5.10 2.50
N ASP A 355 -17.80 -6.11 2.41
CA ASP A 355 -19.21 -5.98 2.79
C ASP A 355 -19.38 -5.63 4.27
N GLN A 356 -18.65 -6.32 5.15
CA GLN A 356 -18.66 -6.03 6.58
C GLN A 356 -18.10 -4.63 6.86
N THR A 357 -16.98 -4.27 6.24
CA THR A 357 -16.36 -2.95 6.36
C THR A 357 -17.32 -1.83 5.95
N LEU A 358 -17.96 -1.95 4.79
CA LEU A 358 -18.95 -0.99 4.31
C LEU A 358 -20.18 -0.90 5.20
N ALA A 359 -20.66 -2.02 5.73
CA ALA A 359 -21.78 -2.03 6.67
C ALA A 359 -21.44 -1.25 7.95
N SER A 360 -20.27 -1.51 8.54
CA SER A 360 -19.78 -0.82 9.74
C SER A 360 -19.59 0.69 9.50
N LEU A 361 -18.94 1.07 8.40
CA LEU A 361 -18.73 2.48 8.06
C LEU A 361 -20.04 3.23 7.80
N ARG A 362 -21.03 2.59 7.15
CA ARG A 362 -22.38 3.16 7.00
C ARG A 362 -23.06 3.36 8.35
N ASP A 363 -22.96 2.41 9.27
CA ASP A 363 -23.52 2.55 10.62
C ASP A 363 -22.86 3.71 11.38
N PHE A 364 -21.54 3.84 11.31
CA PHE A 364 -20.82 4.97 11.91
C PHE A 364 -21.28 6.32 11.35
N LYS A 365 -21.40 6.45 10.02
CA LYS A 365 -21.92 7.67 9.39
C LYS A 365 -23.35 7.99 9.84
N LYS A 366 -24.24 6.99 9.91
CA LYS A 366 -25.62 7.17 10.41
C LYS A 366 -25.67 7.67 11.85
N ARG A 367 -24.66 7.34 12.66
CA ARG A 367 -24.49 7.82 14.05
C ARG A 367 -23.79 9.18 14.14
N GLY A 368 -23.52 9.84 13.02
CA GLY A 368 -22.92 11.17 12.96
C GLY A 368 -21.39 11.19 13.14
N LYS A 369 -20.70 10.05 13.04
CA LYS A 369 -19.23 10.04 13.05
C LYS A 369 -18.67 10.65 11.75
N PRO A 370 -17.53 11.36 11.80
CA PRO A 370 -17.01 12.15 10.68
C PRO A 370 -16.23 11.28 9.67
N PHE A 371 -16.88 10.25 9.12
CA PHE A 371 -16.32 9.38 8.10
C PHE A 371 -16.61 9.89 6.70
N ASP A 372 -15.56 10.08 5.91
CA ASP A 372 -15.61 10.16 4.46
C ASP A 372 -15.28 8.79 3.88
N VAL A 373 -16.15 8.24 3.04
CA VAL A 373 -16.00 6.89 2.50
C VAL A 373 -16.10 6.94 0.98
N TYR A 374 -15.06 6.48 0.29
CA TYR A 374 -14.99 6.42 -1.17
C TYR A 374 -14.78 4.98 -1.63
N VAL A 375 -15.67 4.50 -2.49
CA VAL A 375 -15.53 3.19 -3.14
C VAL A 375 -15.00 3.40 -4.54
N PHE A 376 -13.87 2.78 -4.86
CA PHE A 376 -13.31 2.76 -6.20
C PHE A 376 -13.80 1.50 -6.91
N PRO A 377 -14.56 1.61 -8.02
CA PRO A 377 -15.10 0.46 -8.71
C PRO A 377 -14.05 -0.30 -9.51
N ASP A 378 -14.27 -1.61 -9.69
CA ASP A 378 -13.39 -2.50 -10.48
C ASP A 378 -11.92 -2.48 -10.02
N THR A 379 -11.69 -2.39 -8.71
CA THR A 379 -10.36 -2.41 -8.11
C THR A 379 -10.19 -3.56 -7.13
N ASP A 380 -9.00 -4.13 -7.12
CA ASP A 380 -8.55 -5.16 -6.18
C ASP A 380 -7.71 -4.53 -5.06
N HIS A 381 -7.20 -5.39 -4.15
CA HIS A 381 -6.35 -4.99 -3.04
C HIS A 381 -5.25 -4.01 -3.47
N GLY A 382 -4.97 -3.01 -2.64
CA GLY A 382 -4.02 -1.96 -2.99
C GLY A 382 -4.51 -0.89 -3.98
N MET A 383 -5.81 -0.88 -4.30
CA MET A 383 -6.48 0.05 -5.25
C MET A 383 -6.07 -0.17 -6.70
N TYR A 384 -5.69 -1.39 -7.06
CA TYR A 384 -5.30 -1.73 -8.43
C TYR A 384 -6.52 -2.01 -9.30
N GLU A 385 -6.61 -1.35 -10.45
CA GLU A 385 -7.45 -1.85 -11.54
C GLU A 385 -6.80 -3.09 -12.15
N PHE A 386 -7.61 -3.99 -12.70
CA PHE A 386 -7.14 -5.26 -13.21
C PHE A 386 -7.85 -5.66 -14.50
N VAL A 387 -7.17 -6.51 -15.28
CA VAL A 387 -7.82 -7.37 -16.27
C VAL A 387 -7.91 -8.77 -15.67
N GLU A 388 -9.10 -9.34 -15.69
CA GLU A 388 -9.37 -10.70 -15.24
C GLU A 388 -9.48 -11.63 -16.45
N LYS A 389 -8.73 -12.73 -16.42
CA LYS A 389 -8.79 -13.78 -17.45
C LYS A 389 -9.96 -14.74 -17.16
N PRO A 390 -10.39 -15.56 -18.14
CA PRO A 390 -11.44 -16.55 -17.93
C PRO A 390 -11.16 -17.58 -16.83
N ASP A 391 -9.90 -17.80 -16.48
CA ASP A 391 -9.47 -18.69 -15.38
C ASP A 391 -9.53 -18.01 -13.99
N GLY A 392 -10.01 -16.76 -13.92
CA GLY A 392 -10.12 -15.97 -12.70
C GLY A 392 -8.83 -15.25 -12.30
N THR A 393 -7.69 -15.49 -12.97
CA THR A 393 -6.44 -14.80 -12.66
C THR A 393 -6.51 -13.32 -13.05
N ARG A 394 -5.98 -12.45 -12.17
CA ARG A 394 -5.95 -11.00 -12.37
C ARG A 394 -4.56 -10.52 -12.73
N THR A 395 -4.49 -9.47 -13.53
CA THR A 395 -3.24 -8.74 -13.82
C THR A 395 -3.50 -7.26 -13.61
N ASN A 396 -2.75 -6.66 -12.67
CA ASN A 396 -2.88 -5.24 -12.35
C ASN A 396 -2.46 -4.38 -13.55
N THR A 397 -3.26 -3.37 -13.84
CA THR A 397 -3.03 -2.45 -14.98
C THR A 397 -2.55 -1.08 -14.52
N ARG A 398 -3.17 -0.54 -13.46
CA ARG A 398 -2.82 0.75 -12.85
C ARG A 398 -3.31 0.78 -11.41
N VAL A 399 -2.73 1.64 -10.58
CA VAL A 399 -3.49 2.12 -9.41
C VAL A 399 -4.62 2.99 -9.96
N THR A 400 -5.84 2.83 -9.46
CA THR A 400 -7.01 3.51 -10.00
C THR A 400 -6.86 5.03 -9.97
N ASP A 401 -7.32 5.67 -11.04
CA ASP A 401 -7.27 7.11 -11.17
C ASP A 401 -8.10 7.80 -10.07
N GLY A 402 -7.62 8.95 -9.61
CA GLY A 402 -8.23 9.75 -8.56
C GLY A 402 -7.90 9.29 -7.13
N TYR A 403 -7.38 8.07 -6.90
CA TYR A 403 -7.05 7.60 -5.55
C TYR A 403 -5.95 8.44 -4.87
N PHE A 404 -4.79 8.59 -5.52
CA PHE A 404 -3.69 9.40 -4.97
C PHE A 404 -4.06 10.88 -4.83
N LYS A 405 -4.86 11.40 -5.78
CA LYS A 405 -5.36 12.77 -5.75
C LYS A 405 -6.35 12.99 -4.59
N LEU A 406 -7.26 12.04 -4.34
CA LEU A 406 -8.17 12.06 -3.19
C LEU A 406 -7.40 12.13 -1.88
N LEU A 407 -6.40 11.26 -1.71
CA LEU A 407 -5.58 11.26 -0.51
C LEU A 407 -4.89 12.61 -0.30
N GLY A 408 -4.22 13.14 -1.33
CA GLY A 408 -3.51 14.41 -1.23
C GLY A 408 -4.44 15.58 -0.89
N ASP A 409 -5.56 15.69 -1.61
CA ASP A 409 -6.54 16.74 -1.38
C ASP A 409 -7.20 16.66 0.00
N TRP A 410 -7.56 15.45 0.44
CA TRP A 410 -8.25 15.25 1.72
C TRP A 410 -7.30 15.49 2.91
N ILE A 411 -6.06 15.00 2.83
CA ILE A 411 -4.98 15.31 3.80
C ILE A 411 -4.67 16.80 3.82
N ALA A 412 -4.81 17.50 2.69
CA ALA A 412 -4.66 18.94 2.63
C ALA A 412 -5.92 19.74 2.98
N ALA A 413 -7.01 19.09 3.43
CA ALA A 413 -8.31 19.70 3.72
C ALA A 413 -8.89 20.54 2.56
N ARG A 414 -8.60 20.12 1.32
CA ARG A 414 -8.99 20.81 0.08
C ARG A 414 -9.60 19.82 -0.92
N PRO A 415 -10.73 19.16 -0.60
CA PRO A 415 -11.36 18.21 -1.51
C PRO A 415 -11.81 18.90 -2.81
N ARG A 416 -11.46 18.30 -3.95
CA ARG A 416 -11.73 18.77 -5.32
C ARG A 416 -12.29 17.62 -6.14
N HIS A 417 -13.61 17.44 -6.07
CA HIS A 417 -14.34 16.40 -6.82
C HIS A 417 -14.42 16.70 -8.33
N PRO A 418 -14.55 15.68 -9.19
CA PRO A 418 -14.58 14.24 -8.87
C PRO A 418 -13.19 13.60 -8.69
N TYR A 419 -13.14 12.41 -8.09
CA TYR A 419 -11.92 11.60 -7.96
C TYR A 419 -12.02 10.33 -8.81
N GLY A 420 -11.59 10.43 -10.06
CA GLY A 420 -11.69 9.34 -11.03
C GLY A 420 -13.12 8.78 -11.10
N ARG A 421 -13.24 7.44 -11.03
CA ARG A 421 -14.53 6.73 -11.04
C ARG A 421 -15.10 6.47 -9.64
N SER A 422 -14.50 7.03 -8.59
CA SER A 422 -14.92 6.75 -7.21
C SER A 422 -16.34 7.24 -6.91
N ARG A 423 -16.97 6.55 -5.97
CA ARG A 423 -18.32 6.83 -5.47
C ARG A 423 -18.22 7.18 -3.99
N GLN A 424 -18.63 8.38 -3.60
CA GLN A 424 -18.72 8.72 -2.18
C GLN A 424 -19.98 8.08 -1.57
N ILE A 425 -19.83 7.37 -0.46
CA ILE A 425 -20.97 6.86 0.29
C ILE A 425 -21.55 8.01 1.12
N SER A 426 -22.78 8.40 0.78
CA SER A 426 -23.55 9.41 1.51
C SER A 426 -24.38 8.77 2.63
N GLU A 427 -24.87 9.57 3.57
CA GLU A 427 -25.77 9.11 4.64
C GLU A 427 -27.05 8.42 4.13
N LYS A 428 -27.44 8.69 2.87
CA LYS A 428 -28.71 8.27 2.28
C LYS A 428 -28.63 7.00 1.42
N ASN A 429 -27.43 6.44 1.19
CA ASN A 429 -27.21 5.32 0.24
C ASN A 429 -26.65 4.04 0.87
#